data_AF-A0A1I4ZM96-F1
#
_entry.id   AF-A0A1I4ZM96-F1
#
_cell.length_a   1.000
_cell.length_b   1.000
_cell.length_c   1.000
_cell.angle_alpha   90.00
_cell.angle_beta   90.00
_cell.angle_gamma   90.00
#
_symmetry.space_group_name_H-M   'P 1'
#
loop_
_entity.id
_entity.type
_entity.pdbx_description
1 polymer ?
#
loop_
_entity_poly.entity_id
_entity_poly.type
_entity_poly.pdbx_seq_one_letter_code
_entity_poly.pdbx_strand_id
1 'polypeptide(L)'
;MPKNVNYYQNKKINEQLKKNRANVDIDAIELKIREMLILNGFNTSEIAAVLFTVMRNVLLYERNREFLDKVGINPRQLNTEVVVEIQKLLIKEYLNGLNETGTATKA
;
A
#
# COMPACT_ATOMS: atom_id res chain seq x y z
N MET A 1 -13.11 8.48 33.58
CA MET A 1 -11.89 9.01 32.93
C MET A 1 -12.27 9.63 31.59
N PRO A 2 -11.98 10.92 31.34
CA PRO A 2 -12.25 11.51 30.04
C PRO A 2 -11.30 10.90 29.00
N LYS A 3 -11.85 10.37 27.92
CA LYS A 3 -11.06 9.80 26.82
C LYS A 3 -10.21 10.92 26.21
N ASN A 4 -8.89 10.71 26.16
CA ASN A 4 -7.89 11.64 25.64
C ASN A 4 -8.30 12.16 24.24
N VAL A 5 -8.13 13.47 23.98
CA VAL A 5 -8.32 14.13 22.67
C VAL A 5 -7.70 13.35 21.50
N ASN A 6 -6.56 12.69 21.75
CA ASN A 6 -5.85 11.81 20.83
C ASN A 6 -6.70 10.58 20.38
N TYR A 7 -7.52 10.03 21.28
CA TYR A 7 -8.43 8.91 20.97
C TYR A 7 -9.52 9.30 19.96
N TYR A 8 -10.13 10.48 20.12
CA TYR A 8 -11.20 10.95 19.24
C TYR A 8 -10.67 11.38 17.86
N GLN A 9 -9.48 11.98 17.81
CA GLN A 9 -8.80 12.31 16.56
C GLN A 9 -8.42 11.03 15.78
N ASN A 10 -7.83 10.03 16.45
CA ASN A 10 -7.53 8.74 15.83
C ASN A 10 -8.77 7.99 15.36
N LYS A 11 -9.88 8.05 16.12
CA LYS A 11 -11.15 7.44 15.70
C LYS A 11 -11.70 8.09 14.43
N LYS A 12 -11.71 9.42 14.35
CA LYS A 12 -12.19 10.16 13.17
C LYS A 12 -11.31 9.89 11.94
N ILE A 13 -9.99 9.83 12.12
CA ILE A 13 -9.04 9.48 11.05
C ILE A 13 -9.28 8.05 10.57
N ASN A 14 -9.42 7.08 11.47
CA ASN A 14 -9.70 5.69 11.11
C ASN A 14 -11.05 5.51 10.42
N GLU A 15 -12.10 6.21 10.86
CA GLU A 15 -13.40 6.22 10.19
C GLU A 15 -13.32 6.82 8.79
N GLN A 16 -12.57 7.92 8.63
CA GLN A 16 -12.33 8.52 7.32
C GLN A 16 -11.53 7.59 6.39
N LEU A 17 -10.49 6.92 6.91
CA LEU A 17 -9.71 5.93 6.16
C LEU A 17 -10.56 4.75 5.72
N LYS A 18 -11.47 4.27 6.58
CA LYS A 18 -12.43 3.20 6.23
C LYS A 18 -13.41 3.64 5.14
N LYS A 19 -14.00 4.84 5.28
CA LYS A 19 -14.90 5.40 4.25
C LYS A 19 -14.19 5.61 2.92
N ASN A 20 -12.96 6.10 2.95
CA ASN A 20 -12.18 6.31 1.74
C ASN A 20 -11.85 4.96 1.09
N ARG A 21 -11.39 3.95 1.86
CA ARG A 21 -11.11 2.60 1.32
C ARG A 21 -12.32 1.95 0.66
N ALA A 22 -13.52 2.12 1.20
CA ALA A 22 -14.74 1.53 0.62
C ALA A 22 -15.11 2.11 -0.75
N ASN A 23 -14.63 3.32 -1.07
CA ASN A 23 -14.93 4.03 -2.31
C ASN A 23 -13.70 4.14 -3.24
N VAL A 24 -12.58 3.49 -2.88
CA VAL A 24 -11.36 3.50 -3.69
C VAL A 24 -11.48 2.43 -4.77
N ASP A 25 -11.68 2.90 -6.00
CA ASP A 25 -11.51 2.09 -7.20
C ASP A 25 -10.01 1.95 -7.51
N ILE A 26 -9.46 0.78 -7.19
CA ILE A 26 -8.03 0.49 -7.35
C ILE A 26 -7.65 0.47 -8.84
N ASP A 27 -8.53 0.00 -9.71
CA ASP A 27 -8.28 -0.08 -11.15
C ASP A 27 -8.24 1.32 -11.77
N ALA A 28 -9.13 2.22 -11.34
CA ALA A 28 -9.08 3.62 -11.77
C ALA A 28 -7.83 4.36 -11.29
N ILE A 29 -7.30 4.03 -10.11
CA ILE A 29 -6.03 4.60 -9.62
C ILE A 29 -4.85 4.05 -10.42
N GLU A 30 -4.84 2.74 -10.67
CA GLU A 30 -3.80 2.08 -11.47
C GLU A 30 -3.72 2.70 -12.88
N LEU A 31 -4.86 2.88 -13.55
CA LEU A 31 -4.92 3.50 -14.87
C LEU A 31 -4.30 4.90 -14.87
N LYS A 32 -4.65 5.74 -13.89
CA LYS A 32 -4.10 7.11 -13.78
C LYS A 32 -2.59 7.11 -13.57
N ILE A 33 -2.07 6.20 -12.75
CA ILE A 33 -0.62 6.08 -12.52
C ILE A 33 0.07 5.62 -13.81
N ARG A 34 -0.48 4.60 -14.49
CA ARG A 34 0.07 4.08 -15.74
C ARG A 34 0.08 5.15 -16.84
N GLU A 35 -1.01 5.88 -17.02
CA GLU A 35 -1.10 6.98 -17.99
C GLU A 35 -0.08 8.08 -17.69
N MET A 36 0.06 8.48 -16.43
CA MET A 36 1.07 9.45 -16.02
C MET A 36 2.48 9.01 -16.40
N LEU A 37 2.83 7.74 -16.18
CA LEU A 37 4.15 7.21 -16.52
C LEU A 37 4.38 7.18 -18.04
N ILE A 38 3.39 6.71 -18.80
CA ILE A 38 3.48 6.60 -20.27
C ILE A 38 3.54 7.98 -20.92
N LEU A 39 2.66 8.92 -20.53
CA LEU A 39 2.58 10.25 -21.15
C LEU A 39 3.82 11.11 -20.88
N ASN A 40 4.58 10.82 -19.83
CA ASN A 40 5.86 11.48 -19.57
C ASN A 40 7.07 10.74 -20.18
N GLY A 41 6.84 9.69 -20.98
CA GLY A 41 7.89 9.01 -21.74
C GLY A 41 8.83 8.12 -20.90
N PHE A 42 8.40 7.68 -19.72
CA PHE A 42 9.22 6.82 -18.87
C PHE A 42 9.47 5.47 -19.53
N ASN A 43 10.71 5.00 -19.53
CA ASN A 43 11.05 3.65 -19.94
C ASN A 43 10.84 2.64 -18.79
N THR A 44 10.96 1.34 -19.10
CA THR A 44 10.67 0.25 -18.15
C THR A 44 11.59 0.26 -16.92
N SER A 45 12.87 0.59 -17.08
CA SER A 45 13.81 0.70 -15.97
C SER A 45 13.49 1.88 -15.05
N GLU A 46 13.08 3.02 -15.61
CA GLU A 46 12.66 4.20 -14.85
C GLU A 46 11.36 3.94 -14.08
N ILE A 47 10.39 3.29 -14.72
CA ILE A 47 9.14 2.88 -14.06
C ILE A 47 9.45 1.97 -12.87
N ALA A 48 10.32 0.96 -13.04
CA ALA A 48 10.71 0.06 -11.96
C ALA A 48 11.37 0.81 -10.79
N ALA A 49 12.27 1.76 -11.08
CA ALA A 49 12.93 2.58 -10.07
C ALA A 49 11.95 3.47 -9.28
N VAL A 50 10.98 4.07 -9.97
CA VAL A 50 9.93 4.88 -9.34
C VAL A 50 9.05 4.01 -8.43
N LEU A 51 8.56 2.87 -8.93
CA LEU A 51 7.70 1.98 -8.15
C LEU A 51 8.42 1.44 -6.90
N PHE A 52 9.69 1.04 -7.04
CA PHE A 52 10.54 0.68 -5.91
C PHE A 52 10.66 1.82 -4.89
N THR A 53 10.95 3.04 -5.35
CA THR A 53 11.16 4.20 -4.48
C THR A 53 9.87 4.57 -3.74
N VAL A 54 8.74 4.58 -4.44
CA VAL A 54 7.41 4.79 -3.85
C VAL A 54 7.15 3.75 -2.76
N MET A 55 7.35 2.47 -3.06
CA MET A 55 7.11 1.39 -2.11
C MET A 55 8.02 1.50 -0.88
N ARG A 56 9.32 1.74 -1.08
CA ARG A 56 10.29 1.96 0.00
C ARG A 56 9.87 3.10 0.91
N ASN A 57 9.47 4.24 0.35
CA ASN A 57 9.05 5.41 1.11
C ASN A 57 7.74 5.16 1.87
N VAL A 58 6.79 4.42 1.28
CA VAL A 58 5.57 4.00 1.97
C VAL A 58 5.92 3.11 3.16
N LEU A 59 6.80 2.12 3.00
CA LEU A 59 7.21 1.22 4.10
C LEU A 59 7.90 2.00 5.24
N LEU A 60 8.63 3.06 4.92
CA LEU A 60 9.30 3.91 5.92
C LEU A 60 8.35 4.82 6.72
N TYR A 61 7.07 4.92 6.36
CA TYR A 61 6.11 5.70 7.15
C TYR A 61 5.89 5.09 8.54
N GLU A 62 5.74 5.97 9.54
CA GLU A 62 5.60 5.59 10.96
C GLU A 62 4.52 4.53 11.20
N ARG A 63 3.37 4.68 10.55
CA ARG A 63 2.24 3.74 10.63
C ARG A 63 2.57 2.30 10.19
N ASN A 64 3.67 2.10 9.45
CA ASN A 64 4.10 0.83 8.92
C ASN A 64 5.26 0.22 9.72
N ARG A 65 5.76 0.89 10.77
CA ARG A 65 6.82 0.33 11.64
C ARG A 65 6.40 -0.99 12.29
N GLU A 66 5.19 -1.06 12.83
CA GLU A 66 4.69 -2.30 13.45
C GLU A 66 4.64 -3.46 12.44
N PHE A 67 4.34 -3.19 11.18
CA PHE A 67 4.38 -4.21 10.13
C PHE A 67 5.82 -4.68 9.89
N LEU A 68 6.76 -3.74 9.71
CA LEU A 68 8.17 -4.06 9.50
C LEU A 68 8.77 -4.85 10.69
N ASP A 69 8.43 -4.46 11.92
CA ASP A 69 8.88 -5.16 13.13
C ASP A 69 8.32 -6.59 13.19
N LYS A 70 7.04 -6.79 12.84
CA LYS A 70 6.40 -8.12 12.79
C LYS A 70 7.06 -9.06 11.80
N VAL A 71 7.51 -8.53 10.66
CA VAL A 71 8.22 -9.33 9.64
C VAL A 71 9.74 -9.37 9.88
N GLY A 72 10.23 -8.79 10.98
CA GLY A 72 11.64 -8.84 11.39
C GLY A 72 12.57 -7.99 10.51
N ILE A 73 12.05 -6.97 9.83
CA ILE A 73 12.82 -6.14 8.89
C ILE A 73 13.16 -4.80 9.53
N ASN A 74 14.46 -4.50 9.62
CA ASN A 74 14.89 -3.18 10.06
C ASN A 74 14.66 -2.14 8.94
N PRO A 75 14.06 -0.97 9.21
CA PRO A 75 13.89 0.10 8.21
C PRO A 75 15.18 0.51 7.47
N ARG A 76 16.35 0.38 8.11
CA ARG A 76 17.66 0.66 7.49
C ARG A 76 18.07 -0.37 6.44
N GLN A 77 17.45 -1.55 6.44
CA GLN A 77 17.73 -2.66 5.53
C GLN A 77 16.82 -2.65 4.29
N LEU A 78 15.94 -1.66 4.14
CA LEU A 78 15.06 -1.51 2.97
C LEU A 78 15.86 -1.10 1.70
N ASN A 79 16.63 -2.04 1.19
CA ASN A 79 17.31 -1.99 -0.11
C ASN A 79 16.39 -2.54 -1.21
N THR A 80 16.88 -2.58 -2.45
CA THR A 80 16.11 -3.05 -3.61
C THR A 80 15.58 -4.47 -3.44
N GLU A 81 16.42 -5.40 -2.99
CA GLU A 81 16.07 -6.80 -2.81
C GLU A 81 14.95 -6.96 -1.79
N VAL A 82 15.14 -6.40 -0.58
CA VAL A 82 14.18 -6.50 0.52
C VAL A 82 12.83 -5.88 0.14
N VAL A 83 12.82 -4.71 -0.50
CA VAL A 83 11.56 -4.05 -0.89
C VAL A 83 10.82 -4.86 -1.96
N VAL A 84 11.54 -5.43 -2.93
CA VAL A 84 10.91 -6.26 -3.98
C VAL A 84 10.35 -7.55 -3.38
N GLU A 85 11.01 -8.16 -2.40
CA GLU A 85 10.47 -9.34 -1.71
C GLU A 85 9.21 -9.02 -0.91
N ILE A 86 9.21 -7.94 -0.12
CA ILE A 86 8.01 -7.47 0.59
C ILE A 86 6.88 -7.20 -0.40
N GLN A 87 7.17 -6.51 -1.50
CA GLN A 87 6.18 -6.18 -2.51
C GLN A 87 5.60 -7.45 -3.16
N LYS A 88 6.43 -8.44 -3.47
CA LYS A 88 5.99 -9.75 -3.97
C LYS A 88 5.09 -10.48 -2.97
N LEU A 89 5.42 -10.45 -1.68
CA LEU A 89 4.59 -11.04 -0.61
C LEU A 89 3.21 -10.36 -0.56
N LEU A 90 3.19 -9.03 -0.46
CA LEU A 90 1.94 -8.27 -0.35
C LEU A 90 1.05 -8.39 -1.59
N ILE A 91 1.64 -8.45 -2.79
CA ILE A 91 0.88 -8.71 -4.03
C ILE A 91 0.23 -10.09 -3.97
N LYS A 92 0.96 -11.12 -3.53
CA LYS A 92 0.41 -12.47 -3.38
C LYS A 92 -0.74 -12.50 -2.38
N GLU A 93 -0.57 -11.87 -1.21
CA GLU A 93 -1.63 -11.78 -0.20
C GLU A 93 -2.87 -11.08 -0.75
N TYR A 94 -2.69 -9.97 -1.47
CA TYR A 94 -3.79 -9.24 -2.09
C TYR A 94 -4.54 -10.09 -3.13
N LEU A 95 -3.81 -10.77 -4.02
CA LEU A 95 -4.40 -11.66 -5.03
C LEU A 95 -5.10 -12.88 -4.41
N ASN A 96 -4.53 -13.45 -3.34
CA ASN A 96 -5.17 -14.55 -2.62
C ASN A 96 -6.46 -14.10 -1.92
N GLY A 97 -6.46 -12.92 -1.31
CA GLY A 97 -7.67 -12.33 -0.71
C GLY A 97 -8.76 -12.02 -1.75
N LEU A 98 -8.39 -11.66 -2.98
CA LEU A 98 -9.33 -11.55 -4.11
C LEU A 98 -9.89 -12.92 -4.52
N ASN A 99 -9.08 -13.98 -4.49
CA ASN A 99 -9.52 -15.33 -4.80
C ASN A 99 -10.44 -15.92 -3.72
N GLU A 100 -10.23 -15.57 -2.45
CA GLU A 100 -11.09 -15.99 -1.32
C GLU A 100 -12.42 -15.24 -1.26
N THR A 101 -12.46 -13.99 -1.73
CA THR A 101 -13.69 -13.20 -1.86
C THR A 101 -14.42 -13.39 -3.20
N GLY A 102 -13.82 -14.15 -4.13
CA GLY A 102 -14.30 -14.40 -5.49
C GLY A 102 -15.50 -15.35 -5.64
N THR A 103 -16.14 -15.83 -4.56
CA THR A 103 -17.38 -16.62 -4.63
C THR A 103 -18.63 -15.88 -4.15
N ALA A 104 -18.62 -14.54 -4.13
CA ALA A 104 -19.86 -13.78 -4.07
C ALA A 104 -19.85 -12.68 -5.13
N THR A 105 -20.80 -12.81 -6.06
CA THR A 105 -21.21 -11.81 -7.06
C THR A 105 -20.48 -11.83 -8.40
N LYS A 106 -20.75 -12.88 -9.20
CA LYS A 106 -21.09 -12.71 -10.62
C LYS A 106 -22.25 -13.63 -10.99
N ALA A 107 -23.32 -13.01 -11.51
CA ALA A 107 -24.55 -13.53 -12.12
C ALA A 107 -25.52 -14.30 -11.21
#